data_AF-A0ABD3AF76-F1
#
_entry.id   AF-A0ABD3AF76-F1
#
_cell.length_a   1.000
_cell.length_b   1.000
_cell.length_c   1.000
_cell.angle_alpha   90.00
_cell.angle_beta   90.00
_cell.angle_gamma   90.00
#
_symmetry.space_group_name_H-M   'P 1'
#
loop_
_entity.id
_entity.type
_entity.pdbx_description
1 polymer ?
#
loop_
_entity_poly.entity_id
_entity_poly.type
_entity_poly.pdbx_seq_one_letter_code
_entity_poly.pdbx_strand_id
1 'polypeptide(L)'
;MHLLRGKSLLLTESNDEFAWKETTNGSFTTSSAIQVIGNKSLPLFSRRMIWSHKLPKKVSIFMWKLLNNALPLDDKLQTIRFSLASKYQFCTSEETFEHLFKDCSLVNEVWIFL
;
A
#
# COMPACT_ATOMS: atom_id res chain seq x y z
N MET A 1 -14.57 -1.79 41.21
CA MET A 1 -15.51 -2.57 40.38
C MET A 1 -16.70 -1.69 40.02
N HIS A 2 -16.69 -1.04 38.85
CA HIS A 2 -17.87 -0.30 38.35
C HIS A 2 -18.57 -1.15 37.30
N LEU A 3 -19.78 -1.59 37.63
CA LEU A 3 -20.65 -2.40 36.79
C LEU A 3 -21.15 -1.56 35.61
N LEU A 4 -20.70 -1.89 34.40
CA LEU A 4 -21.34 -1.41 33.18
C LEU A 4 -22.68 -2.12 33.04
N ARG A 5 -23.74 -1.38 33.39
CA ARG A 5 -25.14 -1.74 33.23
C ARG A 5 -25.40 -1.99 31.74
N GLY A 6 -25.52 -3.26 31.37
CA GLY A 6 -25.87 -3.70 30.02
C GLY A 6 -27.20 -3.08 29.62
N LYS A 7 -27.17 -2.20 28.62
CA LYS A 7 -28.36 -1.85 27.85
C LYS A 7 -28.78 -3.12 27.12
N SER A 8 -29.89 -3.72 27.56
CA SER A 8 -30.64 -4.69 26.77
C SER A 8 -31.03 -3.99 25.46
N LEU A 9 -30.27 -4.24 24.41
CA LEU A 9 -30.69 -3.94 23.05
C LEU A 9 -31.73 -5.02 22.73
N LEU A 10 -33.01 -4.61 22.66
CA LEU A 10 -34.06 -5.44 22.07
C LEU A 10 -33.67 -5.65 20.60
N LEU A 11 -32.97 -6.74 20.32
CA LEU A 11 -32.70 -7.18 18.96
C LEU A 11 -34.06 -7.60 18.41
N THR A 12 -34.65 -6.75 17.57
CA THR A 12 -35.75 -7.16 16.71
C THR A 12 -35.31 -8.37 15.90
N GLU A 13 -36.20 -9.34 15.64
CA GLU A 13 -35.96 -10.44 14.71
C GLU A 13 -35.91 -9.91 13.26
N SER A 14 -34.96 -9.03 12.99
CA SER A 14 -34.62 -8.51 11.68
C SER A 14 -33.34 -9.22 11.23
N ASN A 15 -33.32 -9.68 9.98
CA ASN A 15 -32.10 -10.23 9.40
C ASN A 15 -30.97 -9.19 9.43
N ASP A 16 -29.75 -9.64 9.67
CA ASP A 16 -28.57 -8.81 9.56
C ASP A 16 -28.42 -8.27 8.13
N GLU A 17 -28.27 -6.96 8.00
CA GLU A 17 -28.04 -6.30 6.72
C GLU A 17 -26.60 -5.76 6.64
N PHE A 18 -26.00 -5.83 5.45
CA PHE A 18 -24.70 -5.22 5.20
C PHE A 18 -24.83 -3.70 5.17
N ALA A 19 -24.24 -3.03 6.16
CA ALA A 19 -24.16 -1.59 6.22
C ALA A 19 -22.78 -1.08 5.77
N TRP A 20 -22.76 -0.15 4.82
CA TRP A 20 -21.56 0.57 4.41
C TRP A 20 -21.18 1.63 5.44
N LYS A 21 -20.08 1.38 6.17
CA LYS A 21 -19.57 2.22 7.27
C LYS A 21 -19.35 3.68 6.89
N GLU A 22 -19.05 3.96 5.63
CA GLU A 22 -18.62 5.29 5.18
C GLU A 22 -19.81 6.20 4.82
N THR A 23 -21.04 5.72 5.01
CA THR A 23 -22.28 6.50 4.83
C THR A 23 -23.14 6.40 6.09
N THR A 24 -23.74 7.52 6.49
CA THR A 24 -24.58 7.60 7.71
C THR A 24 -25.84 6.73 7.64
N ASN A 25 -26.33 6.46 6.43
CA ASN A 25 -27.49 5.61 6.19
C ASN A 25 -27.13 4.14 5.91
N GLY A 26 -25.84 3.78 6.01
CA GLY A 26 -25.37 2.41 5.71
C GLY A 26 -25.46 2.00 4.23
N SER A 27 -25.80 2.91 3.31
CA SER A 27 -25.97 2.57 1.89
C SER A 27 -24.64 2.49 1.13
N PHE A 28 -24.43 1.39 0.42
CA PHE A 28 -23.30 1.27 -0.48
C PHE A 28 -23.56 2.04 -1.78
N THR A 29 -22.60 2.85 -2.21
CA THR A 29 -22.59 3.43 -3.55
C THR A 29 -21.19 3.37 -4.14
N THR A 30 -21.08 3.27 -5.46
CA THR A 30 -19.77 3.33 -6.14
C THR A 30 -19.05 4.64 -5.86
N SER A 31 -19.80 5.75 -5.72
CA SER A 31 -19.22 7.07 -5.39
C SER A 31 -18.58 7.09 -4.00
N SER A 32 -19.29 6.60 -2.96
CA SER A 32 -18.75 6.54 -1.60
C SER A 32 -17.55 5.60 -1.50
N ALA A 33 -17.56 4.47 -2.22
CA ALA A 33 -16.41 3.57 -2.31
C ALA A 33 -15.19 4.24 -2.99
N ILE A 34 -15.39 4.95 -4.10
CA ILE A 34 -14.31 5.65 -4.82
C ILE A 34 -13.69 6.74 -3.94
N GLN A 35 -14.50 7.50 -3.20
CA GLN A 35 -14.01 8.55 -2.32
C GLN A 35 -13.07 8.00 -1.24
N VAL A 36 -13.43 6.85 -0.66
CA VAL A 36 -12.63 6.17 0.37
C VAL A 36 -11.30 5.68 -0.20
N ILE A 37 -11.31 5.11 -1.40
CA ILE A 37 -10.10 4.67 -2.10
C ILE A 37 -9.22 5.88 -2.46
N GLY A 38 -9.83 6.95 -2.96
CA GLY A 38 -9.14 8.18 -3.35
C GLY A 38 -8.40 8.82 -2.17
N ASN A 39 -9.03 8.90 -0.99
CA ASN A 39 -8.44 9.47 0.21
C ASN A 39 -7.25 8.67 0.77
N LYS A 40 -7.19 7.36 0.49
CA LYS A 40 -6.07 6.48 0.90
C LYS A 40 -4.95 6.42 -0.15
N SER A 41 -5.15 7.02 -1.32
CA SER A 41 -4.21 6.94 -2.43
C SER A 41 -3.13 8.03 -2.38
N LEU A 42 -2.02 7.82 -3.09
CA LEU A 42 -0.93 8.80 -3.25
C LEU A 42 -1.47 10.18 -3.69
N PRO A 43 -0.77 11.28 -3.36
CA PRO A 43 -1.15 12.62 -3.81
C PRO A 43 -1.46 12.65 -5.31
N LEU A 44 -2.49 13.40 -5.71
CA LEU A 44 -2.94 13.49 -7.10
C LEU A 44 -1.81 13.89 -8.07
N PHE A 45 -0.85 14.69 -7.58
CA PHE A 45 0.34 15.08 -8.32
C PHE A 45 1.22 13.88 -8.70
N SER A 46 1.51 13.00 -7.75
CA SER A 46 2.27 11.77 -7.95
C SER A 46 1.58 10.87 -8.98
N ARG A 47 0.24 10.74 -8.91
CA ARG A 47 -0.53 9.92 -9.85
C ARG A 47 -0.43 10.42 -11.29
N ARG A 48 -0.53 11.74 -11.53
CA ARG A 48 -0.39 12.31 -12.88
C ARG A 48 1.00 12.10 -13.45
N MET A 49 2.04 12.24 -12.62
CA MET A 49 3.42 12.04 -13.05
C MET A 49 3.68 10.58 -13.41
N ILE A 50 3.30 9.63 -12.54
CA ILE A 50 3.51 8.19 -12.74
C ILE A 50 2.82 7.70 -14.02
N TRP A 51 1.57 8.13 -14.26
CA TRP A 51 0.75 7.64 -15.37
C TRP A 51 0.77 8.53 -16.61
N SER A 52 1.76 9.41 -16.72
CA SER A 52 1.96 10.26 -17.91
C SER A 52 2.12 9.42 -19.18
N HIS A 53 1.49 9.85 -20.28
CA HIS A 53 1.65 9.23 -21.60
C HIS A 53 3.09 9.29 -22.13
N LYS A 54 3.92 10.18 -21.58
CA LYS A 54 5.35 10.30 -21.94
C LYS A 54 6.22 9.20 -21.35
N LEU A 55 5.74 8.48 -20.33
CA LEU A 55 6.50 7.41 -19.70
C LEU A 55 6.14 6.05 -20.30
N PRO A 56 7.14 5.20 -20.60
CA PRO A 56 6.88 3.80 -20.90
C PRO A 56 6.13 3.13 -19.72
N LYS A 57 5.17 2.26 -20.03
CA LYS A 57 4.32 1.63 -19.01
C LYS A 57 5.11 0.86 -17.95
N LYS A 58 6.25 0.26 -18.34
CA LYS A 58 7.15 -0.40 -17.39
C LYS A 58 7.67 0.55 -16.31
N VAL A 59 8.03 1.78 -16.68
CA VAL A 59 8.48 2.83 -15.74
C VAL A 59 7.33 3.26 -14.84
N SER A 60 6.12 3.47 -15.39
CA SER A 60 4.94 3.81 -14.60
C SER A 60 4.62 2.74 -13.55
N ILE A 61 4.64 1.46 -13.95
CA ILE A 61 4.37 0.34 -13.04
C ILE A 61 5.45 0.27 -11.95
N PHE A 62 6.73 0.44 -12.31
CA PHE A 62 7.83 0.46 -11.35
C PHE A 62 7.66 1.59 -10.33
N MET A 63 7.44 2.83 -10.79
CA MET A 63 7.24 4.00 -9.91
C MET A 63 6.01 3.85 -9.01
N TRP A 64 4.92 3.27 -9.53
CA TRP A 64 3.75 2.97 -8.72
C TRP A 64 4.07 1.96 -7.60
N LYS A 65 4.79 0.88 -7.92
CA LYS A 65 5.21 -0.11 -6.90
C LYS A 65 6.15 0.52 -5.87
N LEU A 66 7.12 1.32 -6.32
CA LEU A 66 8.08 2.01 -5.47
C LEU A 66 7.36 2.90 -4.44
N LEU A 67 6.44 3.75 -4.88
CA LEU A 67 5.73 4.70 -4.01
C LEU A 67 4.70 4.05 -3.08
N ASN A 68 4.26 2.82 -3.36
CA ASN A 68 3.35 2.06 -2.51
C ASN A 68 4.05 0.97 -1.69
N ASN A 69 5.39 0.99 -1.61
CA ASN A 69 6.19 -0.03 -0.92
C ASN A 69 5.83 -1.47 -1.34
N ALA A 70 5.56 -1.65 -2.63
CA ALA A 70 5.05 -2.88 -3.25
C ALA A 70 6.06 -3.50 -4.24
N LEU A 71 7.35 -3.15 -4.10
CA LEU A 71 8.41 -3.83 -4.82
C LEU A 71 8.64 -5.22 -4.20
N PRO A 72 8.93 -6.25 -5.02
CA PRO A 72 9.20 -7.60 -4.55
C PRO A 72 10.64 -7.71 -4.04
N LEU A 73 10.96 -6.95 -2.99
CA LEU A 73 12.25 -7.02 -2.30
C LEU A 73 12.26 -8.23 -1.35
N ASP A 74 13.44 -8.77 -1.04
CA ASP A 74 13.53 -9.96 -0.19
C ASP A 74 12.87 -9.76 1.19
N ASP A 75 12.99 -8.57 1.80
CA ASP A 75 12.32 -8.25 3.06
C ASP A 75 10.78 -8.44 2.94
N LYS A 76 10.18 -8.00 1.83
CA LYS A 76 8.74 -8.18 1.55
C LYS A 76 8.38 -9.62 1.25
N LEU A 77 9.21 -10.32 0.47
CA LEU A 77 8.95 -11.70 0.08
C LEU A 77 9.05 -12.65 1.28
N GLN A 78 9.94 -12.38 2.23
CA GLN A 78 10.03 -13.12 3.47
C GLN A 78 8.77 -12.99 4.33
N THR A 79 8.09 -11.82 4.32
CA THR A 79 6.81 -11.67 5.06
C THR A 79 5.71 -12.62 4.60
N ILE A 80 5.74 -13.01 3.33
CA ILE A 80 4.78 -13.98 2.73
C ILE A 80 5.34 -15.41 2.68
N ARG A 81 6.40 -15.69 3.45
CA ARG A 81 7.14 -16.97 3.51
C ARG A 81 7.68 -17.45 2.18
N PHE A 82 7.91 -16.53 1.25
CA PHE A 82 8.60 -16.81 0.01
C PHE A 82 10.09 -16.59 0.21
N SER A 83 10.82 -17.68 0.40
CA SER A 83 12.27 -17.65 0.58
C SER A 83 12.95 -17.79 -0.78
N LEU A 84 13.47 -16.68 -1.31
CA LEU A 84 14.48 -16.73 -2.36
C LEU A 84 15.84 -16.92 -1.71
N ALA A 85 16.76 -17.57 -2.42
CA ALA A 85 18.16 -17.50 -2.05
C ALA A 85 18.60 -16.04 -2.22
N SER A 86 18.54 -15.27 -1.12
CA SER A 86 19.00 -13.89 -1.07
C SER A 86 20.50 -13.87 -1.37
N LYS A 87 20.81 -13.69 -2.64
CA LYS A 87 22.16 -13.49 -3.15
C LYS A 87 22.07 -12.32 -4.11
N TYR A 88 21.97 -11.12 -3.53
CA TYR A 88 22.32 -9.95 -4.29
C TYR A 88 23.80 -10.05 -4.65
N GLN A 89 24.10 -10.23 -5.93
CA GLN A 89 25.47 -10.47 -6.38
C GLN A 89 26.39 -9.26 -6.17
N PHE A 90 25.80 -8.07 -5.96
CA PHE A 90 26.52 -6.80 -5.89
C PHE A 90 26.67 -6.23 -4.47
N CYS A 91 25.94 -6.76 -3.49
CA CYS A 91 26.09 -6.36 -2.08
C CYS A 91 25.78 -7.52 -1.14
N THR A 92 26.52 -7.61 -0.04
CA THR A 92 26.30 -8.62 1.01
C THR A 92 25.27 -8.21 2.05
N SER A 93 24.76 -6.98 1.97
CA SER A 93 23.73 -6.45 2.85
C SER A 93 22.35 -6.97 2.47
N GLU A 94 21.43 -6.96 3.44
CA GLU A 94 20.03 -7.33 3.22
C GLU A 94 19.37 -6.44 2.15
N GLU A 95 18.62 -7.05 1.23
CA GLU A 95 17.88 -6.32 0.19
C GLU A 95 16.65 -5.64 0.79
N THR A 96 16.84 -4.43 1.32
CA THR A 96 15.76 -3.55 1.79
C THR A 96 15.56 -2.37 0.85
N PHE A 97 14.45 -1.66 1.01
CA PHE A 97 14.17 -0.45 0.24
C PHE A 97 15.24 0.61 0.47
N GLU A 98 15.59 0.87 1.72
CA GLU A 98 16.60 1.85 2.10
C GLU A 98 17.96 1.47 1.51
N HIS A 99 18.34 0.20 1.58
CA HIS A 99 19.57 -0.26 0.98
C HIS A 99 19.59 -0.05 -0.54
N LEU A 100 18.59 -0.56 -1.27
CA LEU A 100 18.57 -0.55 -2.73
C LEU A 100 18.34 0.82 -3.38
N PHE A 101 17.83 1.80 -2.64
CA PHE A 101 17.52 3.12 -3.21
C PHE A 101 18.28 4.28 -2.56
N LYS A 102 18.99 4.05 -1.45
CA LYS A 102 19.64 5.12 -0.70
C LYS A 102 21.03 4.74 -0.18
N ASP A 103 21.14 3.62 0.53
CA ASP A 103 22.34 3.33 1.34
C ASP A 103 23.37 2.44 0.61
N CYS A 104 23.00 1.79 -0.50
CA CYS A 104 23.92 0.97 -1.28
C CYS A 104 24.96 1.84 -2.01
N SER A 105 26.23 1.47 -1.90
CA SER A 105 27.34 2.19 -2.54
C SER A 105 27.18 2.29 -4.07
N LEU A 106 26.77 1.19 -4.71
CA LEU A 106 26.48 1.17 -6.14
C LEU A 106 25.38 2.15 -6.53
N VAL A 107 24.35 2.25 -5.70
CA VAL A 107 23.20 3.12 -5.93
C VAL A 107 23.61 4.58 -5.76
N ASN A 108 24.46 4.87 -4.77
CA ASN A 108 25.03 6.21 -4.60
C ASN A 108 25.87 6.63 -5.81
N GLU A 109 26.64 5.73 -6.41
CA GLU A 109 27.34 6.02 -7.67
C GLU A 109 26.35 6.38 -8.79
N VAL A 110 25.29 5.58 -8.97
CA VAL A 110 24.24 5.86 -9.97
C VAL A 110 23.59 7.23 -9.74
N TRP A 111 23.28 7.58 -8.48
CA TRP A 111 22.68 8.88 -8.15
C TRP A 111 23.61 10.06 -8.41
N ILE A 112 24.92 9.90 -8.27
CA ILE A 112 25.88 10.96 -8.62
C ILE A 112 25.87 11.25 -10.13
N PHE A 113 25.56 10.25 -10.96
CA PHE A 113 25.51 10.40 -12.42
C PHE A 113 24.16 10.89 -12.97
N LEU A 114 23.10 10.95 -12.15
CA LEU A 114 21.76 11.39 -12.52
C LEU A 114 21.47 12.82 -12.06
#